data_AF-A0AAW2UI89-F1
#
_entry.id   AF-A0AAW2UI89-F1
#
_cell.length_a   1.000
_cell.length_b   1.000
_cell.length_c   1.000
_cell.angle_alpha   90.00
_cell.angle_beta   90.00
_cell.angle_gamma   90.00
#
_symmetry.space_group_name_H-M   'P 1'
#
loop_
_entity.id
_entity.type
_entity.pdbx_description
1 polymer ?
#
loop_
_entity_poly.entity_id
_entity_poly.type
_entity_poly.pdbx_seq_one_letter_code
_entity_poly.pdbx_strand_id
1 'polypeptide(L)'
;MTAAMTMLPALCCSSAVDRKTSSLLPAVRFEPLSCGKRTFDDVNEHYFSRKSLKCWDKFYKRHQNKFFKDRHYLEKDWGRYFSEGDGGAISANGKVLLEIGCGAGNTIFPLIAAYPKLFVHACDFSTEALTLVKAHPNFNGNQINLFICDVANDELCEKILPSSVDIVTLIFMLSAVSPKKMPFVLQNLKKVLKPNGHILVRDYAVGDSAQVKLENRNQMISNNFYFRGDGTCSFYFSEDFLSALFVKAGFGTVDMNIYCRQVENRFRNMAFQRKLPSLGRGNNSSNEITNDSHLEAVF
;
A
#
# COMPACT_ATOMS: atom_id res chain seq x y z
N MET A 1 12.51 37.92 -38.34
CA MET A 1 12.25 38.39 -39.71
C MET A 1 13.35 37.81 -40.59
N THR A 2 13.05 36.67 -41.25
CA THR A 2 13.00 36.49 -42.73
C THR A 2 14.40 36.35 -43.36
N ALA A 3 14.75 35.35 -44.16
CA ALA A 3 13.98 34.36 -44.90
C ALA A 3 14.84 33.13 -45.25
N ALA A 4 14.16 32.07 -45.70
CA ALA A 4 14.67 30.77 -46.10
C ALA A 4 14.87 30.62 -47.63
N MET A 5 15.32 29.41 -48.04
CA MET A 5 15.33 28.75 -49.37
C MET A 5 16.60 29.03 -50.21
N THR A 6 17.27 28.06 -50.86
CA THR A 6 16.86 26.88 -51.69
C THR A 6 18.04 25.86 -51.81
N MET A 7 17.86 24.54 -51.58
CA MET A 7 17.70 23.38 -52.52
C MET A 7 18.92 22.86 -53.35
N LEU A 8 19.47 21.69 -52.91
CA LEU A 8 19.91 20.41 -53.59
C LEU A 8 20.87 20.42 -54.83
N PRO A 9 21.66 19.33 -55.14
CA PRO A 9 21.27 17.91 -55.06
C PRO A 9 22.31 16.84 -54.60
N ALA A 10 21.73 15.67 -54.26
CA ALA A 10 22.17 14.27 -54.38
C ALA A 10 23.66 13.89 -54.51
N LEU A 11 24.09 12.97 -53.64
CA LEU A 11 25.03 11.91 -54.00
C LEU A 11 24.67 10.63 -53.24
N CYS A 12 24.26 9.64 -54.03
CA CYS A 12 23.99 8.27 -53.66
C CYS A 12 25.33 7.54 -53.51
N CYS A 13 25.54 6.81 -52.42
CA CYS A 13 26.54 5.75 -52.39
C CYS A 13 26.04 4.62 -51.49
N SER A 14 25.69 3.52 -52.16
CA SER A 14 25.27 2.26 -51.60
C SER A 14 26.44 1.53 -50.95
N SER A 15 26.23 0.99 -49.75
CA SER A 15 26.93 -0.23 -49.32
C SER A 15 26.01 -1.00 -48.38
N ALA A 16 25.36 -2.01 -48.94
CA ALA A 16 24.59 -3.02 -48.23
C ALA A 16 25.51 -3.83 -47.32
N VAL A 17 25.13 -3.95 -46.05
CA VAL A 17 25.71 -4.92 -45.12
C VAL A 17 24.58 -5.86 -44.71
N ASP A 18 24.69 -7.09 -45.20
CA ASP A 18 23.86 -8.24 -44.84
C ASP A 18 23.79 -8.41 -43.32
N ARG A 19 22.59 -8.33 -42.76
CA ARG A 19 22.26 -9.00 -41.49
C ARG A 19 21.19 -10.04 -41.74
N LYS A 20 21.66 -11.29 -41.66
CA LYS A 20 20.86 -12.51 -41.58
C LYS A 20 19.69 -12.30 -40.62
N THR A 21 18.50 -12.52 -41.17
CA THR A 21 17.22 -12.63 -40.49
C THR A 21 17.27 -13.72 -39.42
N SER A 22 17.29 -13.30 -38.15
CA SER A 22 16.98 -14.16 -37.01
C SER A 22 15.47 -14.40 -36.99
N SER A 23 15.09 -15.66 -37.13
CA SER A 23 13.72 -16.17 -37.02
C SER A 23 13.01 -15.65 -35.76
N LEU A 24 11.89 -14.96 -35.97
CA LEU A 24 10.94 -14.56 -34.94
C LEU A 24 10.36 -15.81 -34.26
N LEU A 25 10.59 -15.93 -32.95
CA LEU A 25 9.84 -16.85 -32.11
C LEU A 25 8.37 -16.38 -32.04
N PRO A 26 7.37 -17.27 -32.02
CA PRO A 26 5.99 -16.84 -31.98
C PRO A 26 5.72 -16.12 -30.67
N ALA A 27 5.24 -14.88 -30.75
CA ALA A 27 4.69 -14.16 -29.62
C ALA A 27 3.57 -15.01 -29.02
N VAL A 28 3.79 -15.52 -27.81
CA VAL A 28 2.74 -16.15 -27.00
C VAL A 28 1.73 -15.06 -26.69
N ARG A 29 0.66 -15.00 -27.48
CA ARG A 29 -0.52 -14.21 -27.16
C ARG A 29 -1.11 -14.79 -25.88
N PHE A 30 -1.05 -14.02 -24.80
CA PHE A 30 -1.91 -14.25 -23.65
C PHE A 30 -3.37 -14.04 -24.09
N GLU A 31 -4.05 -15.13 -24.39
CA GLU A 31 -5.51 -15.18 -24.42
C GLU A 31 -5.99 -15.09 -22.96
N PRO A 32 -6.70 -14.03 -22.54
CA PRO A 32 -7.27 -13.99 -21.20
C PRO A 32 -8.30 -15.12 -21.11
N LEU A 33 -8.08 -16.08 -20.21
CA LEU A 33 -9.11 -17.03 -19.82
C LEU A 33 -10.36 -16.21 -19.44
N SER A 34 -11.46 -16.42 -20.17
CA SER A 34 -12.70 -15.69 -19.97
C SER A 34 -13.34 -16.11 -18.64
N CYS A 35 -12.86 -15.52 -17.55
CA CYS A 35 -13.59 -15.51 -16.30
C CYS A 35 -14.77 -14.54 -16.48
N GLY A 36 -16.00 -15.05 -16.38
CA GLY A 36 -17.22 -14.28 -16.60
C GLY A 36 -17.13 -12.92 -15.90
N LYS A 37 -17.19 -11.84 -16.68
CA LYS A 37 -17.21 -10.46 -16.18
C LYS A 37 -18.51 -10.26 -15.39
N ARG A 38 -18.49 -10.49 -14.08
CA ARG A 38 -19.44 -9.81 -13.19
C ARG A 38 -19.00 -8.36 -13.15
N THR A 39 -19.69 -7.52 -13.92
CA THR A 39 -19.55 -6.06 -13.81
C THR A 39 -20.03 -5.67 -12.42
N PHE A 40 -19.11 -5.17 -11.59
CA PHE A 40 -19.44 -4.63 -10.28
C PHE A 40 -19.97 -3.21 -10.48
N ASP A 41 -21.29 -3.03 -10.33
CA ASP A 41 -21.97 -1.73 -10.43
C ASP A 41 -21.69 -0.81 -9.23
N ASP A 42 -21.80 0.51 -9.41
CA ASP A 42 -21.51 1.54 -8.40
C ASP A 42 -22.32 1.40 -7.10
N VAL A 43 -23.52 0.81 -7.17
CA VAL A 43 -24.37 0.51 -6.00
C VAL A 43 -23.64 -0.44 -5.03
N ASN A 44 -22.87 -1.39 -5.56
CA ASN A 44 -22.11 -2.31 -4.73
C ASN A 44 -20.93 -1.60 -4.04
N GLU A 45 -20.30 -0.61 -4.67
CA GLU A 45 -19.17 0.12 -4.06
C GLU A 45 -19.58 0.90 -2.82
N HIS A 46 -20.68 1.65 -2.93
CA HIS A 46 -21.20 2.41 -1.80
C HIS A 46 -21.70 1.49 -0.67
N TYR A 47 -22.25 0.31 -1.02
CA TYR A 47 -22.54 -0.74 -0.05
C TYR A 47 -21.27 -1.24 0.67
N PHE A 48 -20.19 -1.52 -0.08
CA PHE A 48 -18.92 -1.95 0.51
C PHE A 48 -18.28 -0.87 1.38
N SER A 49 -18.28 0.40 0.97
CA SER A 49 -17.76 1.50 1.79
C SER A 49 -18.50 1.59 3.13
N ARG A 50 -19.84 1.67 3.12
CA ARG A 50 -20.64 1.74 4.36
C ARG A 50 -20.47 0.50 5.24
N LYS A 51 -20.36 -0.68 4.64
CA LYS A 51 -20.13 -1.93 5.38
C LYS A 51 -18.73 -1.96 5.97
N SER A 52 -17.72 -1.52 5.22
CA SER A 52 -16.32 -1.41 5.63
C SER A 52 -16.20 -0.50 6.85
N LEU A 53 -16.78 0.71 6.83
CA LEU A 53 -16.78 1.62 7.98
C LEU A 53 -17.34 0.96 9.24
N LYS A 54 -18.52 0.33 9.14
CA LYS A 54 -19.13 -0.38 10.28
C LYS A 54 -18.25 -1.52 10.80
N CYS A 55 -17.53 -2.20 9.91
CA CYS A 55 -16.61 -3.29 10.28
C CYS A 55 -15.36 -2.75 10.97
N TRP A 56 -14.76 -1.66 10.47
CA TRP A 56 -13.62 -1.01 11.10
C TRP A 56 -13.96 -0.39 12.45
N ASP A 57 -15.11 0.27 12.60
CA ASP A 57 -15.57 0.77 13.90
C ASP A 57 -15.73 -0.38 14.92
N LYS A 58 -16.35 -1.49 14.51
CA LYS A 58 -16.45 -2.69 15.36
C LYS A 58 -15.09 -3.26 15.71
N PHE A 59 -14.16 -3.27 14.76
CA PHE A 59 -12.79 -3.72 14.97
C PHE A 59 -12.11 -2.87 16.04
N TYR A 60 -12.10 -1.54 15.91
CA TYR A 60 -11.46 -0.65 16.88
C TYR A 60 -12.17 -0.66 18.24
N LYS A 61 -13.50 -0.77 18.30
CA LYS A 61 -14.22 -1.01 19.55
C LYS A 61 -13.77 -2.27 20.26
N ARG A 62 -13.64 -3.37 19.51
CA ARG A 62 -13.29 -4.67 20.06
C ARG A 62 -11.82 -4.75 20.49
N HIS A 63 -10.92 -4.25 19.65
CA HIS A 63 -9.49 -4.48 19.77
C HIS A 63 -8.71 -3.31 20.37
N GLN A 64 -9.28 -2.11 20.35
CA GLN A 64 -8.64 -0.89 20.87
C GLN A 64 -7.25 -0.73 20.23
N ASN A 65 -6.23 -0.42 21.03
CA ASN A 65 -4.83 -0.29 20.60
C ASN A 65 -4.00 -1.58 20.75
N LYS A 66 -4.64 -2.75 20.93
CA LYS A 66 -3.94 -4.00 21.31
C LYS A 66 -3.66 -4.96 20.14
N PHE A 67 -4.27 -4.72 18.98
CA PHE A 67 -4.15 -5.65 17.84
C PHE A 67 -2.90 -5.40 17.01
N PHE A 68 -2.69 -4.15 16.58
CA PHE A 68 -1.51 -3.76 15.84
C PHE A 68 -0.38 -3.38 16.79
N LYS A 69 0.84 -3.74 16.42
CA LYS A 69 2.05 -3.33 17.14
C LYS A 69 2.52 -1.98 16.63
N ASP A 70 3.18 -1.24 17.52
CA ASP A 70 3.90 -0.03 17.17
C ASP A 70 4.98 -0.29 16.12
N ARG A 71 5.02 0.58 15.11
CA ARG A 71 5.80 0.38 13.88
C ARG A 71 7.18 0.99 13.97
N HIS A 72 7.91 0.70 15.05
CA HIS A 72 9.27 1.21 15.27
C HIS A 72 10.25 0.88 14.12
N TYR A 73 10.00 -0.17 13.34
CA TYR A 73 10.83 -0.52 12.18
C TYR A 73 10.85 0.57 11.10
N LEU A 74 9.83 1.43 11.01
CA LEU A 74 9.79 2.51 10.01
C LEU A 74 10.92 3.52 10.17
N GLU A 75 11.45 3.67 11.39
CA GLU A 75 12.63 4.48 11.63
C GLU A 75 13.86 3.91 10.92
N LYS A 76 14.05 2.59 11.00
CA LYS A 76 15.14 1.90 10.31
C LYS A 76 14.95 1.92 8.80
N ASP A 77 13.72 1.65 8.35
CA ASP A 77 13.45 1.42 6.93
C ASP A 77 13.40 2.76 6.15
N TRP A 78 12.84 3.81 6.76
CA TRP A 78 12.57 5.09 6.10
C TRP A 78 13.01 6.34 6.90
N GLY A 79 13.84 6.20 7.94
CA GLY A 79 14.27 7.31 8.79
C GLY A 79 14.82 8.54 8.07
N ARG A 80 15.50 8.32 6.94
CA ARG A 80 16.02 9.39 6.07
C ARG A 80 14.94 10.31 5.49
N TYR A 81 13.70 9.85 5.36
CA TYR A 81 12.58 10.66 4.86
C TYR A 81 11.97 11.54 5.96
N PHE A 82 12.08 11.13 7.23
CA PHE A 82 11.55 11.84 8.39
C PHE A 82 12.56 12.85 8.99
N SER A 83 13.85 12.66 8.72
CA SER A 83 14.95 13.48 9.24
C SER A 83 15.13 14.82 8.48
N GLU A 84 15.75 15.80 9.16
CA GLU A 84 16.26 17.02 8.52
C GLU A 84 17.70 16.77 7.98
N GLY A 85 17.87 16.61 6.66
CA GLY A 85 19.19 16.47 5.97
C GLY A 85 19.19 15.31 4.94
N ASP A 86 19.53 15.50 3.65
CA ASP A 86 20.87 15.90 3.17
C ASP A 86 20.89 16.76 1.87
N GLY A 87 19.81 17.43 1.46
CA GLY A 87 19.83 18.14 0.16
C GLY A 87 18.84 19.27 -0.11
N GLY A 88 18.09 19.72 0.90
CA GLY A 88 17.11 20.80 0.75
C GLY A 88 17.20 21.83 1.87
N ALA A 89 16.70 23.05 1.62
CA ALA A 89 16.68 24.14 2.58
C ALA A 89 16.19 23.66 3.96
N ILE A 90 16.98 23.94 4.99
CA ILE A 90 16.69 23.62 6.38
C ILE A 90 15.41 24.37 6.77
N SER A 91 14.30 23.65 6.86
CA SER A 91 13.07 24.19 7.45
C SER A 91 13.31 24.30 8.95
N ALA A 92 13.13 25.49 9.52
CA ALA A 92 13.20 25.67 10.97
C ALA A 92 12.14 24.83 11.73
N ASN A 93 11.11 24.36 11.02
CA ASN A 93 9.90 23.78 11.59
C ASN A 93 9.73 22.26 11.35
N GLY A 94 10.80 21.51 11.08
CA GLY A 94 10.66 20.07 10.82
C GLY A 94 9.98 19.73 9.49
N LYS A 95 9.69 18.44 9.32
CA LYS A 95 8.93 17.88 8.20
C LYS A 95 7.45 17.76 8.57
N VAL A 96 6.60 17.84 7.54
CA VAL A 96 5.15 17.61 7.65
C VAL A 96 4.81 16.22 7.09
N LEU A 97 4.33 15.32 7.96
CA LEU A 97 3.84 13.98 7.61
C LEU A 97 2.32 13.99 7.49
N LEU A 98 1.78 13.28 6.50
CA LEU A 98 0.38 12.86 6.45
C LEU A 98 0.30 11.33 6.57
N GLU A 99 -0.25 10.83 7.68
CA GLU A 99 -0.59 9.40 7.84
C GLU A 99 -2.08 9.20 7.56
N ILE A 100 -2.39 8.37 6.57
CA ILE A 100 -3.76 8.06 6.13
C ILE A 100 -4.11 6.65 6.57
N GLY A 101 -5.31 6.48 7.14
CA GLY A 101 -5.68 5.24 7.80
C GLY A 101 -4.86 5.04 9.07
N CYS A 102 -4.78 6.10 9.90
CA CYS A 102 -3.88 6.12 11.05
C CYS A 102 -4.23 5.08 12.14
N GLY A 103 -5.44 4.53 12.12
CA GLY A 103 -5.91 3.56 13.09
C GLY A 103 -5.76 4.05 14.52
N ALA A 104 -5.20 3.20 15.39
CA ALA A 104 -4.92 3.56 16.78
C ALA A 104 -3.62 4.39 16.98
N GLY A 105 -2.97 4.82 15.90
CA GLY A 105 -1.76 5.67 15.95
C GLY A 105 -0.43 4.91 16.05
N ASN A 106 -0.41 3.60 15.77
CA ASN A 106 0.78 2.75 15.88
C ASN A 106 1.93 3.15 14.94
N THR A 107 1.67 3.94 13.90
CA THR A 107 2.69 4.61 13.07
C THR A 107 3.11 5.95 13.69
N ILE A 108 2.14 6.75 14.11
CA ILE A 108 2.32 8.15 14.50
C ILE A 108 3.15 8.25 15.78
N PHE A 109 2.78 7.53 16.83
CA PHE A 109 3.41 7.71 18.15
C PHE A 109 4.89 7.32 18.18
N PRO A 110 5.32 6.20 17.55
CA PRO A 110 6.74 5.93 17.40
C PRO A 110 7.50 7.01 16.62
N LEU A 111 6.91 7.51 15.53
CA LEU A 111 7.58 8.50 14.68
C LEU A 111 7.75 9.85 15.37
N ILE A 112 6.72 10.37 16.06
CA ILE A 112 6.86 11.65 16.78
C ILE A 112 7.82 11.54 17.99
N ALA A 113 7.96 10.34 18.57
CA ALA A 113 8.94 10.10 19.63
C ALA A 113 10.38 10.10 19.09
N ALA A 114 10.60 9.49 17.91
CA ALA A 114 11.91 9.48 17.24
C ALA A 114 12.26 10.83 16.59
N TYR A 115 11.26 11.56 16.10
CA TYR A 115 11.40 12.82 15.39
C TYR A 115 10.54 13.92 16.04
N PRO A 116 10.98 14.54 17.15
CA PRO A 116 10.16 15.49 17.91
C PRO A 116 9.75 16.77 17.16
N LYS A 117 10.41 17.10 16.06
CA LYS A 117 10.04 18.22 15.18
C LYS A 117 9.03 17.84 14.10
N LEU A 118 8.71 16.55 13.95
CA LEU A 118 7.76 16.08 12.94
C LEU A 118 6.36 16.58 13.30
N PHE A 119 5.75 17.35 12.41
CA PHE A 119 4.34 17.68 12.48
C PHE A 119 3.53 16.63 11.71
N VAL A 120 2.41 16.18 12.27
CA VAL A 120 1.62 15.09 11.71
C VAL A 120 0.19 15.52 11.44
N HIS A 121 -0.21 15.47 10.17
CA HIS A 121 -1.59 15.29 9.79
C HIS A 121 -1.94 13.80 9.86
N ALA A 122 -3.02 13.47 10.54
CA ALA A 122 -3.48 12.10 10.70
C ALA A 122 -4.96 12.00 10.42
N CYS A 123 -5.35 11.02 9.61
CA CYS A 123 -6.76 10.78 9.35
C CYS A 123 -7.12 9.30 9.26
N ASP A 124 -8.37 9.03 9.60
CA ASP A 124 -9.03 7.75 9.47
C ASP A 124 -10.52 8.02 9.26
N PHE A 125 -11.19 7.16 8.50
CA PHE A 125 -12.64 7.26 8.33
C PHE A 125 -13.43 6.73 9.55
N SER A 126 -12.78 5.98 10.45
CA SER A 126 -13.36 5.43 11.67
C SER A 126 -13.20 6.42 12.82
N THR A 127 -14.32 6.92 13.34
CA THR A 127 -14.30 7.79 14.52
C THR A 127 -13.80 7.08 15.78
N GLU A 128 -13.94 5.75 15.83
CA GLU A 128 -13.42 4.91 16.91
C GLU A 128 -11.89 4.88 16.88
N ALA A 129 -11.28 4.77 15.70
CA ALA A 129 -9.84 4.88 15.53
C ALA A 129 -9.31 6.24 16.03
N LEU A 130 -9.95 7.34 15.60
CA LEU A 130 -9.56 8.68 16.02
C LEU A 130 -9.70 8.89 17.54
N THR A 131 -10.72 8.26 18.16
CA THR A 131 -10.91 8.31 19.61
C THR A 131 -9.73 7.66 20.34
N LEU A 132 -9.20 6.54 19.82
CA LEU A 132 -8.01 5.89 20.38
C LEU A 132 -6.77 6.77 20.27
N VAL A 133 -6.56 7.44 19.12
CA VAL A 133 -5.43 8.37 18.93
C VAL A 133 -5.54 9.54 19.91
N LYS A 134 -6.72 10.15 20.06
CA LYS A 134 -6.93 11.27 21.02
C LYS A 134 -6.72 10.85 22.48
N ALA A 135 -7.05 9.61 22.82
CA ALA A 135 -6.90 9.09 24.18
C ALA A 135 -5.47 8.63 24.51
N HIS A 136 -4.56 8.61 23.53
CA HIS A 136 -3.19 8.16 23.74
C HIS A 136 -2.42 9.16 24.64
N PRO A 137 -1.61 8.70 25.63
CA PRO A 137 -0.92 9.59 26.57
C PRO A 137 0.01 10.62 25.92
N ASN A 138 0.58 10.29 24.77
CA ASN A 138 1.49 11.16 24.02
C ASN A 138 0.77 12.00 22.95
N PHE A 139 -0.56 12.05 22.94
CA PHE A 139 -1.29 12.90 22.01
C PHE A 139 -1.05 14.39 22.34
N ASN A 140 -0.57 15.14 21.35
CA ASN A 140 -0.35 16.58 21.47
C ASN A 140 -0.99 17.29 20.27
N GLY A 141 -2.08 18.03 20.53
CA GLY A 141 -2.82 18.76 19.48
C GLY A 141 -2.03 19.88 18.79
N ASN A 142 -0.90 20.32 19.35
CA ASN A 142 -0.01 21.28 18.69
C ASN A 142 0.92 20.61 17.66
N GLN A 143 1.12 19.30 17.76
CA GLN A 143 2.00 18.51 16.88
C GLN A 143 1.20 17.59 15.94
N ILE A 144 -0.01 17.19 16.34
CA ILE A 144 -0.87 16.27 15.60
C ILE A 144 -2.18 16.96 15.26
N ASN A 145 -2.40 17.22 13.97
CA ASN A 145 -3.71 17.57 13.45
C ASN A 145 -4.47 16.30 13.05
N LEU A 146 -5.42 15.89 13.89
CA LEU A 146 -6.22 14.67 13.71
C LEU A 146 -7.63 14.99 13.20
N PHE A 147 -8.03 14.38 12.09
CA PHE A 147 -9.34 14.64 11.47
C PHE A 147 -9.97 13.39 10.85
N ILE A 148 -11.30 13.39 10.72
CA ILE A 148 -12.04 12.36 9.99
C ILE A 148 -11.94 12.60 8.48
N CYS A 149 -11.64 11.54 7.73
CA CYS A 149 -11.58 11.59 6.27
C CYS A 149 -11.72 10.17 5.70
N ASP A 150 -12.71 9.97 4.83
CA ASP A 150 -12.73 8.86 3.89
C ASP A 150 -11.99 9.31 2.62
N VAL A 151 -10.67 9.09 2.58
CA VAL A 151 -9.81 9.56 1.47
C VAL A 151 -10.25 9.05 0.09
N ALA A 152 -11.05 7.98 0.03
CA ALA A 152 -11.58 7.43 -1.21
C ALA A 152 -12.81 8.20 -1.74
N ASN A 153 -13.37 9.12 -0.96
CA ASN A 153 -14.56 9.91 -1.32
C ASN A 153 -14.46 11.40 -0.97
N ASP A 154 -13.66 11.77 0.04
CA ASP A 154 -13.50 13.14 0.53
C ASP A 154 -12.25 13.81 -0.06
N GLU A 155 -12.24 15.15 -0.12
CA GLU A 155 -11.11 15.95 -0.59
C GLU A 155 -10.19 16.35 0.59
N LEU A 156 -8.89 16.01 0.53
CA LEU A 156 -7.92 16.33 1.59
C LEU A 156 -7.69 17.84 1.72
N CYS A 157 -7.86 18.59 0.63
CA CYS A 157 -7.71 20.05 0.62
C CYS A 157 -8.74 20.79 1.50
N GLU A 158 -9.80 20.12 1.95
CA GLU A 158 -10.73 20.69 2.95
C GLU A 158 -10.14 20.73 4.36
N LYS A 159 -9.08 19.95 4.62
CA LYS A 159 -8.48 19.74 5.95
C LYS A 159 -7.01 20.12 6.00
N ILE A 160 -6.32 20.10 4.86
CA ILE A 160 -4.89 20.31 4.72
C ILE A 160 -4.65 21.33 3.61
N LEU A 161 -3.69 22.23 3.80
CA LEU A 161 -3.32 23.20 2.77
C LEU A 161 -2.73 22.48 1.54
N PRO A 162 -3.03 22.91 0.31
CA PRO A 162 -2.36 22.40 -0.88
C PRO A 162 -0.84 22.53 -0.79
N SER A 163 -0.12 21.56 -1.35
CA SER A 163 1.35 21.55 -1.41
C SER A 163 2.05 21.87 -0.08
N SER A 164 1.55 21.33 1.03
CA SER A 164 2.07 21.58 2.39
C SER A 164 2.69 20.34 3.06
N VAL A 165 2.42 19.15 2.52
CA VAL A 165 2.89 17.87 3.07
C VAL A 165 4.23 17.48 2.45
N ASP A 166 5.22 17.12 3.27
CA ASP A 166 6.53 16.64 2.80
C ASP A 166 6.51 15.13 2.54
N ILE A 167 5.86 14.36 3.41
CA ILE A 167 5.80 12.90 3.35
C ILE A 167 4.37 12.43 3.55
N VAL A 168 3.91 11.46 2.76
CA VAL A 168 2.68 10.71 3.00
C VAL A 168 3.05 9.27 3.31
N THR A 169 2.41 8.66 4.30
CA THR A 169 2.54 7.22 4.58
C THR A 169 1.21 6.51 4.34
N LEU A 170 1.27 5.38 3.63
CA LEU A 170 0.16 4.48 3.33
C LEU A 170 0.52 3.08 3.83
N ILE A 171 0.21 2.78 5.09
CA ILE A 171 0.64 1.54 5.76
C ILE A 171 -0.55 0.60 5.96
N PHE A 172 -0.64 -0.44 5.14
CA PHE A 172 -1.79 -1.34 5.05
C PHE A 172 -3.13 -0.60 4.82
N MET A 173 -3.05 0.56 4.16
CA MET A 173 -4.19 1.45 3.93
C MET A 173 -4.74 1.26 2.52
N LEU A 174 -3.88 1.33 1.50
CA LEU A 174 -4.35 1.33 0.12
C LEU A 174 -4.97 -0.02 -0.23
N SER A 175 -4.49 -1.13 0.35
CA SER A 175 -5.11 -2.45 0.18
C SER A 175 -6.55 -2.55 0.72
N ALA A 176 -6.96 -1.68 1.65
CA ALA A 176 -8.33 -1.65 2.15
C ALA A 176 -9.29 -0.90 1.19
N VAL A 177 -8.76 -0.19 0.19
CA VAL A 177 -9.51 0.63 -0.76
C VAL A 177 -9.84 -0.18 -2.02
N SER A 178 -11.03 0.02 -2.59
CA SER A 178 -11.38 -0.54 -3.91
C SER A 178 -10.36 -0.08 -4.97
N PRO A 179 -9.84 -0.98 -5.83
CA PRO A 179 -8.90 -0.61 -6.90
C PRO A 179 -9.43 0.50 -7.83
N LYS A 180 -10.75 0.58 -8.01
CA LYS A 180 -11.39 1.63 -8.82
C LYS A 180 -11.30 3.02 -8.19
N LYS A 181 -11.14 3.10 -6.86
CA LYS A 181 -11.05 4.36 -6.09
C LYS A 181 -9.62 4.79 -5.82
N MET A 182 -8.64 3.89 -5.92
CA MET A 182 -7.23 4.23 -5.73
C MET A 182 -6.74 5.40 -6.61
N PRO A 183 -7.14 5.53 -7.90
CA PRO A 183 -6.76 6.70 -8.71
C PRO A 183 -7.23 8.03 -8.11
N PHE A 184 -8.43 8.08 -7.54
CA PHE A 184 -8.96 9.26 -6.85
C PHE A 184 -8.13 9.58 -5.60
N VAL A 185 -7.81 8.55 -4.79
CA VAL A 185 -6.93 8.70 -3.63
C VAL A 185 -5.60 9.35 -4.05
N LEU A 186 -4.93 8.82 -5.08
CA LEU A 186 -3.64 9.35 -5.53
C LEU A 186 -3.73 10.78 -6.09
N GLN A 187 -4.81 11.11 -6.80
CA GLN A 187 -5.06 12.50 -7.22
C GLN A 187 -5.20 13.43 -6.02
N ASN A 188 -5.87 12.98 -4.96
CA ASN A 188 -6.02 13.73 -3.71
C ASN A 188 -4.66 13.96 -3.03
N LEU A 189 -3.81 12.92 -2.96
CA LEU A 189 -2.44 13.04 -2.42
C LEU A 189 -1.62 14.06 -3.21
N LYS A 190 -1.72 14.04 -4.54
CA LYS A 190 -0.98 14.96 -5.42
C LYS A 190 -1.27 16.43 -5.11
N LYS A 191 -2.50 16.76 -4.68
CA LYS A 191 -2.91 18.14 -4.36
C LYS A 191 -2.23 18.67 -3.09
N VAL A 192 -2.09 17.84 -2.06
CA VAL A 192 -1.55 18.24 -0.76
C VAL A 192 -0.04 18.06 -0.62
N LEU A 193 0.54 17.17 -1.44
CA LEU A 193 1.98 16.91 -1.45
C LEU A 193 2.76 18.09 -2.04
N LYS A 194 3.86 18.49 -1.38
CA LYS A 194 4.82 19.45 -1.89
C LYS A 194 5.48 18.94 -3.18
N PRO A 195 6.00 19.84 -4.04
CA PRO A 195 6.99 19.45 -5.03
C PRO A 195 8.15 18.70 -4.36
N ASN A 196 8.54 17.54 -4.92
CA ASN A 196 9.56 16.63 -4.36
C ASN A 196 9.20 15.99 -3.00
N GLY A 197 7.95 16.07 -2.57
CA GLY A 197 7.45 15.26 -1.46
C GLY A 197 7.37 13.79 -1.86
N HIS A 198 7.36 12.89 -0.87
CA HIS A 198 7.39 11.45 -1.10
C HIS A 198 6.15 10.74 -0.56
N ILE A 199 5.75 9.66 -1.21
CA ILE A 199 4.72 8.73 -0.73
C ILE A 199 5.40 7.40 -0.39
N LEU A 200 5.32 7.02 0.89
CA LEU A 200 5.88 5.77 1.41
C LEU A 200 4.75 4.76 1.57
N VAL A 201 4.80 3.68 0.80
CA VAL A 201 3.75 2.65 0.76
C VAL A 201 4.29 1.37 1.37
N ARG A 202 3.54 0.78 2.30
CA ARG A 202 3.72 -0.60 2.72
C ARG A 202 2.37 -1.30 2.72
N ASP A 203 2.19 -2.30 1.88
CA ASP A 203 0.90 -2.97 1.71
C ASP A 203 1.07 -4.47 1.40
N TYR A 204 -0.04 -5.21 1.31
CA TYR A 204 0.03 -6.65 1.02
C TYR A 204 0.54 -6.92 -0.40
N ALA A 205 1.41 -7.93 -0.54
CA ALA A 205 1.94 -8.35 -1.83
C ALA A 205 1.22 -9.59 -2.37
N VAL A 206 1.14 -9.73 -3.69
CA VAL A 206 0.65 -10.96 -4.33
C VAL A 206 1.50 -12.16 -3.90
N GLY A 207 0.84 -13.29 -3.63
CA GLY A 207 1.48 -14.53 -3.15
C GLY A 207 1.51 -14.66 -1.63
N ASP A 208 1.00 -13.66 -0.89
CA ASP A 208 0.83 -13.74 0.55
C ASP A 208 -0.10 -14.90 0.96
N SER A 209 0.24 -15.58 2.06
CA SER A 209 -0.53 -16.74 2.53
C SER A 209 -1.98 -16.42 2.87
N ALA A 210 -2.27 -15.19 3.32
CA ALA A 210 -3.64 -14.76 3.54
C ALA A 210 -4.39 -14.61 2.21
N GLN A 211 -3.73 -14.18 1.13
CA GLN A 211 -4.33 -14.15 -0.22
C GLN A 211 -4.75 -15.55 -0.65
N VAL A 212 -3.83 -16.53 -0.56
CA VAL A 212 -4.08 -17.93 -0.94
C VAL A 212 -5.25 -18.51 -0.13
N LYS A 213 -5.32 -18.19 1.17
CA LYS A 213 -6.45 -18.62 2.02
C LYS A 213 -7.78 -18.01 1.59
N LEU A 214 -7.80 -16.75 1.18
CA LEU A 214 -9.01 -16.08 0.70
C LEU A 214 -9.46 -16.61 -0.67
N GLU A 215 -8.50 -16.91 -1.55
CA GLU A 215 -8.75 -17.56 -2.84
C GLU A 215 -9.35 -18.95 -2.66
N ASN A 216 -8.76 -19.79 -1.80
CA ASN A 216 -9.27 -21.13 -1.49
C ASN A 216 -10.68 -21.12 -0.87
N ARG A 217 -11.09 -19.99 -0.27
CA ARG A 217 -12.44 -19.79 0.29
C ARG A 217 -13.42 -19.14 -0.69
N ASN A 218 -13.03 -18.93 -1.95
CA ASN A 218 -13.82 -18.24 -2.97
C ASN A 218 -14.27 -16.84 -2.55
N GLN A 219 -13.44 -16.12 -1.79
CA GLN A 219 -13.76 -14.77 -1.28
C GLN A 219 -13.29 -13.64 -2.21
N MET A 220 -12.96 -13.95 -3.46
CA MET A 220 -12.49 -12.98 -4.45
C MET A 220 -13.65 -12.13 -4.98
N ILE A 221 -13.50 -10.81 -4.90
CA ILE A 221 -14.43 -9.80 -5.45
C ILE A 221 -14.05 -9.53 -6.91
N SER A 222 -12.77 -9.25 -7.15
CA SER A 222 -12.16 -9.05 -8.46
C SER A 222 -10.70 -9.49 -8.39
N ASN A 223 -9.98 -9.48 -9.52
CA ASN A 223 -8.58 -9.92 -9.55
C ASN A 223 -7.75 -9.23 -8.46
N ASN A 224 -7.10 -10.03 -7.61
CA ASN A 224 -6.34 -9.62 -6.43
C ASN A 224 -7.10 -8.83 -5.34
N PHE A 225 -8.43 -8.70 -5.43
CA PHE A 225 -9.26 -8.01 -4.44
C PHE A 225 -10.22 -8.98 -3.77
N TYR A 226 -10.19 -9.04 -2.44
CA TYR A 226 -10.91 -10.06 -1.68
C TYR A 226 -11.71 -9.44 -0.54
N PHE A 227 -12.83 -10.08 -0.22
CA PHE A 227 -13.59 -9.80 0.99
C PHE A 227 -13.09 -10.66 2.15
N ARG A 228 -12.95 -10.09 3.34
CA ARG A 228 -12.45 -10.78 4.54
C ARG A 228 -13.60 -11.22 5.43
N GLY A 229 -13.35 -12.22 6.28
CA GLY A 229 -14.38 -12.76 7.19
C GLY A 229 -14.89 -11.78 8.25
N ASP A 230 -14.13 -10.73 8.55
CA ASP A 230 -14.51 -9.64 9.46
C ASP A 230 -15.38 -8.56 8.78
N GLY A 231 -15.59 -8.68 7.47
CA GLY A 231 -16.39 -7.78 6.67
C GLY A 231 -15.64 -6.63 6.01
N THR A 232 -14.31 -6.59 6.17
CA THR A 232 -13.41 -5.66 5.45
C THR A 232 -12.95 -6.25 4.11
N CYS A 233 -12.16 -5.51 3.35
CA CYS A 233 -11.56 -5.99 2.10
C CYS A 233 -10.03 -5.90 2.15
N SER A 234 -9.35 -6.68 1.31
CA SER A 234 -7.92 -6.57 1.07
C SER A 234 -7.59 -6.75 -0.41
N PHE A 235 -6.82 -5.82 -0.95
CA PHE A 235 -6.16 -5.93 -2.24
C PHE A 235 -4.70 -6.37 -2.05
N TYR A 236 -4.21 -7.21 -2.96
CA TYR A 236 -2.83 -7.69 -2.96
C TYR A 236 -2.09 -7.15 -4.18
N PHE A 237 -1.03 -6.39 -3.95
CA PHE A 237 -0.31 -5.65 -4.98
C PHE A 237 0.80 -6.50 -5.62
N SER A 238 0.88 -6.46 -6.95
CA SER A 238 2.14 -6.72 -7.65
C SER A 238 2.90 -5.41 -7.84
N GLU A 239 4.22 -5.51 -8.05
CA GLU A 239 5.06 -4.35 -8.38
C GLU A 239 4.55 -3.63 -9.62
N ASP A 240 4.25 -4.37 -10.69
CA ASP A 240 3.70 -3.82 -11.94
C ASP A 240 2.41 -3.04 -11.74
N PHE A 241 1.47 -3.57 -10.95
CA PHE A 241 0.19 -2.90 -10.72
C PHE A 241 0.39 -1.61 -9.94
N LEU A 242 1.15 -1.64 -8.85
CA LEU A 242 1.38 -0.48 -8.01
C LEU A 242 2.16 0.60 -8.77
N SER A 243 3.22 0.21 -9.48
CA SER A 243 4.01 1.11 -10.33
C SER A 243 3.15 1.77 -11.39
N ALA A 244 2.37 1.00 -12.17
CA ALA A 244 1.50 1.54 -13.19
C ALA A 244 0.43 2.50 -12.62
N LEU A 245 -0.12 2.18 -11.45
CA LEU A 245 -1.10 3.02 -10.76
C LEU A 245 -0.51 4.39 -10.37
N PHE A 246 0.68 4.41 -9.77
CA PHE A 246 1.34 5.65 -9.33
C PHE A 246 1.89 6.47 -10.51
N VAL A 247 2.49 5.82 -11.51
CA VAL A 247 2.96 6.49 -12.74
C VAL A 247 1.80 7.15 -13.47
N LYS A 248 0.65 6.47 -13.59
CA LYS A 248 -0.55 7.04 -14.21
C LYS A 248 -1.10 8.25 -13.43
N ALA A 249 -0.89 8.29 -12.11
CA ALA A 249 -1.23 9.43 -11.27
C ALA A 249 -0.14 10.55 -11.28
N GLY A 250 0.93 10.39 -12.06
CA GLY A 250 1.99 11.38 -12.24
C GLY A 250 3.05 11.36 -11.14
N PHE A 251 3.28 10.22 -10.48
CA PHE A 251 4.39 10.02 -9.55
C PHE A 251 5.53 9.25 -10.21
N GLY A 252 6.77 9.54 -9.79
CA GLY A 252 7.94 8.73 -10.16
C GLY A 252 8.09 7.56 -9.19
N THR A 253 8.80 6.50 -9.58
CA THR A 253 9.21 5.45 -8.62
C THR A 253 10.63 5.74 -8.17
N VAL A 254 10.85 5.79 -6.85
CA VAL A 254 12.18 5.96 -6.24
C VAL A 254 12.77 4.62 -5.83
N ASP A 255 11.96 3.78 -5.18
CA ASP A 255 12.34 2.44 -4.74
C ASP A 255 11.10 1.54 -4.66
N MET A 256 11.24 0.23 -4.89
CA MET A 256 10.16 -0.75 -4.81
C MET A 256 10.72 -2.15 -4.58
N ASN A 257 10.23 -2.83 -3.54
CA ASN A 257 10.67 -4.17 -3.17
C ASN A 257 9.52 -5.00 -2.58
N ILE A 258 9.46 -6.29 -2.93
CA ILE A 258 8.64 -7.28 -2.22
C ILE A 258 9.50 -8.04 -1.20
N TYR A 259 9.03 -8.07 0.03
CA TYR A 259 9.62 -8.84 1.12
C TYR A 259 8.76 -10.06 1.43
N CYS A 260 9.39 -11.23 1.49
CA CYS A 260 8.76 -12.49 1.90
C CYS A 260 9.37 -12.95 3.21
N ARG A 261 8.52 -13.11 4.24
CA ARG A 261 8.89 -13.68 5.52
C ARG A 261 8.29 -15.07 5.65
N GLN A 262 9.15 -16.08 5.76
CA GLN A 262 8.72 -17.40 6.16
C GLN A 262 8.39 -17.41 7.65
N VAL A 263 7.16 -17.79 7.99
CA VAL A 263 6.67 -17.96 9.36
C VAL A 263 6.42 -19.44 9.59
N GLU A 264 7.23 -20.02 10.47
CA GLU A 264 7.04 -21.38 10.96
C GLU A 264 6.18 -21.35 12.22
N ASN A 265 5.03 -22.01 12.19
CA ASN A 265 4.23 -22.21 13.40
C ASN A 265 4.85 -23.31 14.28
N ARG A 266 5.70 -22.91 15.25
CA ARG A 266 6.31 -23.84 16.23
C ARG A 266 5.38 -24.27 17.37
N PHE A 267 4.16 -23.75 17.43
CA PHE A 267 3.20 -23.99 18.51
C PHE A 267 2.44 -25.33 18.38
N ARG A 268 2.68 -26.12 17.31
CA ARG A 268 2.19 -27.51 17.18
C ARG A 268 3.13 -28.55 17.84
N ASN A 269 3.98 -28.16 18.78
CA ASN A 269 4.70 -29.08 19.66
C ASN A 269 3.73 -29.70 20.69
N MET A 270 2.96 -30.72 20.28
CA MET A 270 2.35 -31.63 21.24
C MET A 270 3.47 -32.34 22.01
N ALA A 271 3.45 -32.21 23.34
CA ALA A 271 4.32 -32.98 24.21
C ALA A 271 4.10 -34.49 23.96
N PHE A 272 5.11 -35.15 23.39
CA PHE A 272 5.15 -36.61 23.27
C PHE A 272 5.75 -37.22 24.54
N GLN A 273 4.95 -37.98 25.29
CA GLN A 273 5.35 -39.13 26.10
C GLN A 273 4.16 -40.12 26.07
N ARG A 274 4.23 -41.44 25.82
CA ARG A 274 5.29 -42.40 25.49
C ARG A 274 4.57 -43.63 24.86
N LYS A 275 5.24 -44.39 23.97
CA LYS A 275 4.77 -45.53 23.13
C LYS A 275 3.83 -46.58 23.79
N LEU A 276 2.96 -47.20 22.96
CA LEU A 276 2.71 -48.65 22.82
C LEU A 276 2.20 -48.99 21.40
N PRO A 277 2.38 -50.22 20.86
CA PRO A 277 2.36 -50.49 19.42
C PRO A 277 1.05 -51.12 18.93
N SER A 278 0.44 -50.56 17.88
CA SER A 278 -0.35 -51.33 16.91
C SER A 278 -0.75 -50.49 15.70
N LEU A 279 -0.80 -51.18 14.57
CA LEU A 279 -1.09 -50.77 13.19
C LEU A 279 -2.02 -49.56 12.99
N GLY A 280 -1.65 -48.74 12.00
CA GLY A 280 -2.61 -48.13 11.08
C GLY A 280 -2.71 -46.60 11.09
N ARG A 281 -2.53 -46.03 9.89
CA ARG A 281 -2.72 -44.64 9.43
C ARG A 281 -1.54 -43.68 9.60
N GLY A 282 -0.93 -43.36 8.45
CA GLY A 282 -0.04 -42.22 8.30
C GLY A 282 -0.81 -40.92 8.49
N ASN A 283 -0.51 -40.22 9.59
CA ASN A 283 -0.81 -38.81 9.74
C ASN A 283 0.34 -38.01 9.12
N ASN A 284 0.11 -37.40 7.95
CA ASN A 284 0.97 -36.33 7.46
C ASN A 284 0.70 -35.07 8.31
N SER A 285 1.41 -34.94 9.43
CA SER A 285 1.57 -33.66 10.11
C SER A 285 2.71 -32.89 9.46
N SER A 286 2.48 -32.36 8.26
CA SER A 286 3.39 -31.37 7.67
C SER A 286 3.29 -30.06 8.47
N ASN A 287 4.43 -29.54 8.91
CA ASN A 287 4.54 -28.19 9.45
C ASN A 287 3.93 -27.21 8.44
N GLU A 288 2.95 -26.42 8.89
CA GLU A 288 2.33 -25.40 8.05
C GLU A 288 3.29 -24.21 8.00
N ILE A 289 4.15 -24.18 6.99
CA ILE A 289 4.99 -23.02 6.67
C ILE A 289 4.08 -22.03 5.94
N THR A 290 3.93 -20.83 6.50
CA THR A 290 3.22 -19.73 5.83
C THR A 290 4.23 -18.68 5.40
N ASN A 291 4.07 -18.18 4.18
CA ASN A 291 4.82 -17.03 3.68
C ASN A 291 3.95 -15.78 3.85
N ASP A 292 4.38 -14.87 4.71
CA ASP A 292 3.79 -13.54 4.81
C ASP A 292 4.59 -12.62 3.90
N SER A 293 3.91 -12.00 2.93
CA SER A 293 4.56 -11.15 1.92
C SER A 293 3.97 -9.75 1.94
N HIS A 294 4.85 -8.76 2.00
CA HIS A 294 4.46 -7.35 1.91
C HIS A 294 5.34 -6.63 0.90
N LEU A 295 4.75 -5.62 0.27
CA LEU A 295 5.42 -4.74 -0.67
C LEU A 295 5.77 -3.44 0.06
N GLU A 296 6.98 -2.94 -0.17
CA GLU A 296 7.40 -1.59 0.23
C GLU A 296 7.80 -0.79 -1.00
N ALA A 297 7.33 0.44 -1.10
CA ALA A 297 7.66 1.32 -2.22
C ALA A 297 7.75 2.77 -1.78
N VAL A 298 8.57 3.53 -2.50
CA VAL A 298 8.67 4.98 -2.38
C VAL A 298 8.45 5.61 -3.74
N PHE A 299 7.55 6.60 -3.77
CA PHE A 299 7.18 7.38 -4.94
C PHE A 299 7.38 8.87 -4.72
#